data_AF-A0A2S9G4N2-F1
#
_entry.id   AF-A0A2S9G4N2-F1
#
_cell.length_a   1.000
_cell.length_b   1.000
_cell.length_c   1.000
_cell.angle_alpha   90.00
_cell.angle_beta   90.00
_cell.angle_gamma   90.00
#
_symmetry.space_group_name_H-M   'P 1'
#
loop_
_entity.id
_entity.type
_entity.pdbx_description
1 polymer ?
#
loop_
_entity_poly.entity_id
_entity_poly.type
_entity_poly.pdbx_seq_one_letter_code
_entity_poly.pdbx_strand_id
1 'polypeptide(L)'
;LQLRLHPAASRVQMLAGKTPAAFIAFDLLALDDTDYTSRPFVARRATLVDALAKAGPTFHVTPATTDVATAQRWFDEFEGAGLDG
;
A
#
# COMPACT_ATOMS: atom_id res chain seq x y z
N LEU A 1 22.59 -2.02 -8.31
CA LEU A 1 23.05 -0.89 -9.16
C LEU A 1 22.54 0.41 -8.53
N GLN A 2 23.36 1.16 -7.78
CA GLN A 2 22.94 2.48 -7.26
C GLN A 2 23.11 3.53 -8.36
N LEU A 3 22.01 3.93 -8.99
CA LEU A 3 22.01 5.04 -9.94
C LEU A 3 22.23 6.34 -9.17
N ARG A 4 23.44 6.90 -9.22
CA ARG A 4 23.68 8.27 -8.77
C ARG A 4 22.93 9.22 -9.71
N LEU A 5 21.76 9.67 -9.29
CA LEU A 5 20.95 10.65 -10.00
C LEU A 5 21.71 11.98 -10.06
N HIS A 6 22.09 12.41 -11.26
CA HIS A 6 22.51 13.80 -11.46
C HIS A 6 21.27 14.68 -11.22
N PRO A 7 21.30 15.68 -10.32
CA PRO A 7 20.11 16.38 -9.80
C PRO A 7 19.44 17.35 -10.80
N ALA A 8 19.64 17.14 -12.11
CA ALA A 8 18.94 17.90 -13.13
C ALA A 8 17.43 17.59 -13.04
N ALA A 9 16.63 18.61 -12.72
CA ALA A 9 15.17 18.49 -12.57
C ALA A 9 14.50 17.82 -13.79
N SER A 10 15.00 18.08 -15.00
CA SER A 10 14.52 17.45 -16.23
C SER A 10 14.72 15.93 -16.25
N ARG A 11 15.85 15.44 -15.71
CA ARG A 11 16.13 14.00 -15.61
C ARG A 11 15.26 13.34 -14.53
N VAL A 12 15.00 14.03 -13.42
CA VAL A 12 14.08 13.56 -12.37
C VAL A 12 12.65 13.46 -12.91
N GLN A 13 12.16 14.51 -13.58
CA GLN A 13 10.82 14.51 -14.19
C GLN A 13 10.67 13.42 -15.25
N MET A 14 11.68 13.24 -16.12
CA MET A 14 11.66 12.18 -17.13
C MET A 14 11.65 10.78 -16.50
N LEU A 15 12.43 10.53 -15.46
CA LEU A 15 12.46 9.23 -14.77
C LEU A 15 11.16 8.96 -14.00
N ALA A 16 10.60 9.98 -13.33
CA ALA A 16 9.31 9.87 -12.63
C ALA A 16 8.17 9.50 -13.58
N GLY A 17 8.17 10.03 -14.81
CA GLY A 17 7.18 9.66 -15.83
C GLY A 17 7.33 8.22 -16.36
N LYS A 18 8.55 7.65 -16.33
CA LYS A 18 8.81 6.27 -16.81
C LYS A 18 8.47 5.21 -15.78
N THR A 19 8.59 5.53 -14.49
CA THR A 19 8.33 4.62 -13.39
C THR A 19 7.56 5.37 -12.31
N PRO A 20 6.24 5.54 -12.50
CA PRO A 20 5.42 6.23 -11.52
C PRO A 20 5.42 5.45 -10.20
N ALA A 21 5.38 6.19 -9.09
CA ALA A 21 5.24 5.58 -7.78
C ALA A 21 3.85 5.00 -7.60
N ALA A 22 3.77 3.91 -6.84
CA ALA A 22 2.52 3.36 -6.32
C ALA A 22 2.49 3.53 -4.79
N PHE A 23 1.35 3.93 -4.25
CA PHE A 23 1.10 4.03 -2.82
C PHE A 23 0.28 2.82 -2.36
N ILE A 24 0.82 2.04 -1.43
CA ILE A 24 0.17 0.84 -0.90
C ILE A 24 -0.16 1.09 0.57
N ALA A 25 -1.44 1.31 0.87
CA ALA A 25 -1.94 1.62 2.19
C ALA A 25 -2.31 0.34 2.96
N PHE A 26 -1.98 0.28 4.25
CA PHE A 26 -2.27 -0.89 5.09
C PHE A 26 -3.17 -0.60 6.30
N ASP A 27 -3.28 0.66 6.75
CA ASP A 27 -4.15 1.06 7.86
C ASP A 27 -4.64 2.51 7.69
N LEU A 28 -5.70 2.85 8.42
CA LEU A 28 -6.25 4.21 8.52
C LEU A 28 -6.36 4.59 10.00
N LEU A 29 -5.62 5.63 10.37
CA LEU A 29 -5.57 6.11 11.77
C LEU A 29 -6.54 7.26 12.02
N ALA A 30 -6.86 8.05 10.99
CA ALA A 30 -7.82 9.13 11.05
C ALA A 30 -8.44 9.38 9.67
N LEU A 31 -9.66 9.91 9.67
CA LEU A 31 -10.33 10.44 8.47
C LEU A 31 -11.10 11.69 8.87
N ASP A 32 -10.82 12.80 8.18
CA ASP A 32 -11.27 14.13 8.59
C ASP A 32 -10.92 14.40 10.07
N ASP A 33 -11.90 14.83 10.88
CA ASP A 33 -11.73 15.08 12.31
C ASP A 33 -11.90 13.82 13.19
N THR A 34 -12.08 12.65 12.59
CA THR A 34 -12.36 11.41 13.33
C THR A 34 -11.09 10.61 13.57
N ASP A 35 -10.75 10.37 14.83
CA ASP A 35 -9.72 9.43 15.27
C ASP A 35 -10.24 7.98 15.23
N TYR A 36 -9.49 7.10 14.56
CA TYR A 36 -9.77 5.67 14.41
C TYR A 36 -8.83 4.78 15.24
N THR A 37 -7.81 5.32 15.91
CA THR A 37 -6.75 4.55 16.60
C THR A 37 -7.28 3.62 17.69
N SER A 38 -8.37 3.98 18.37
CA SER A 38 -9.04 3.15 19.38
C SER A 38 -9.98 2.08 18.81
N ARG A 39 -10.25 2.09 17.50
CA ARG A 39 -11.19 1.16 16.86
C ARG A 39 -10.50 -0.14 16.46
N PRO A 40 -11.22 -1.28 16.44
CA PRO A 40 -10.69 -2.53 15.91
C PRO A 40 -10.23 -2.40 14.45
N PHE A 41 -9.18 -3.15 14.09
CA PHE A 41 -8.59 -3.11 12.75
C PHE A 41 -9.61 -3.32 11.62
N VAL A 42 -10.58 -4.22 11.78
CA VAL A 42 -11.63 -4.47 10.78
C VAL A 42 -12.40 -3.19 10.43
N ALA A 43 -12.71 -2.35 11.42
CA ALA A 43 -13.42 -1.09 11.19
C ALA A 43 -12.52 -0.05 10.50
N ARG A 44 -11.25 0.05 10.92
CA ARG A 44 -10.27 0.95 10.30
C ARG A 44 -10.03 0.57 8.84
N ARG A 45 -9.88 -0.73 8.58
CA ARG A 45 -9.67 -1.29 7.24
C ARG A 45 -10.85 -1.07 6.31
N ALA A 46 -12.08 -1.25 6.78
CA ALA A 46 -13.27 -0.98 5.96
C ALA A 46 -13.29 0.49 5.50
N THR A 47 -13.03 1.40 6.45
CA THR A 47 -12.94 2.84 6.18
C THR A 47 -11.82 3.18 5.19
N LEU A 48 -10.65 2.53 5.31
CA LEU A 48 -9.55 2.70 4.36
C LEU A 48 -9.93 2.32 2.93
N VAL A 49 -10.60 1.17 2.75
CA VAL A 49 -11.03 0.68 1.44
C VAL A 49 -12.00 1.67 0.80
N ASP A 50 -12.98 2.13 1.56
CA ASP A 50 -13.98 3.09 1.08
C ASP A 50 -13.33 4.43 0.72
N ALA A 51 -12.41 4.93 1.54
CA ALA A 51 -11.70 6.19 1.30
C ALA A 51 -10.84 6.16 0.03
N LEU A 52 -10.20 5.01 -0.27
CA LEU A 52 -9.33 4.87 -1.44
C LEU A 52 -10.04 4.36 -2.70
N ALA A 53 -11.33 4.00 -2.64
CA ALA A 53 -12.07 3.44 -3.77
C ALA A 53 -12.05 4.33 -5.03
N LYS A 54 -11.83 5.64 -4.89
CA LYS A 54 -11.76 6.63 -5.98
C LYS A 54 -10.42 7.33 -6.11
N ALA A 55 -9.37 6.85 -5.42
CA ALA A 55 -8.06 7.51 -5.39
C ALA A 55 -7.24 7.34 -6.70
N GLY A 56 -7.72 6.51 -7.64
CA GLY A 56 -7.09 6.28 -8.92
C GLY A 56 -6.11 5.09 -8.92
N PRO A 57 -5.46 4.80 -10.06
CA PRO A 57 -4.79 3.52 -10.29
C PRO A 57 -3.45 3.36 -9.58
N THR A 58 -2.88 4.43 -9.01
CA THR A 58 -1.60 4.40 -8.28
C THR A 58 -1.76 4.21 -6.78
N PHE A 59 -3.01 4.12 -6.29
CA PHE A 59 -3.33 3.90 -4.89
C PHE A 59 -3.92 2.50 -4.72
N HIS A 60 -3.31 1.73 -3.84
CA HIS A 60 -3.70 0.35 -3.56
C HIS A 60 -3.88 0.17 -2.06
N VAL A 61 -4.71 -0.80 -1.68
CA VAL A 61 -4.80 -1.28 -0.30
C VAL A 61 -4.12 -2.65 -0.25
N THR A 62 -3.39 -2.93 0.82
CA THR A 62 -2.79 -4.25 1.01
C THR A 62 -3.87 -5.34 0.97
N PRO A 63 -3.59 -6.52 0.36
CA PRO A 63 -4.46 -7.68 0.50
C PRO A 63 -4.62 -8.06 1.97
N ALA A 64 -5.83 -8.46 2.36
CA ALA A 64 -6.06 -9.10 3.64
C ALA A 64 -7.20 -10.11 3.49
N THR A 65 -7.15 -11.18 4.26
CA THR A 65 -8.17 -12.23 4.25
C THR A 65 -8.54 -12.64 5.66
N THR A 66 -9.81 -13.01 5.86
CA THR A 66 -10.28 -13.72 7.06
C THR A 66 -10.46 -15.21 6.80
N ASP A 67 -10.26 -15.67 5.56
CA ASP A 67 -10.26 -17.09 5.21
C ASP A 67 -8.90 -17.72 5.55
N VAL A 68 -8.94 -18.65 6.50
CA VAL A 68 -7.77 -19.39 6.99
C VAL A 68 -7.08 -20.15 5.87
N ALA A 69 -7.83 -20.73 4.93
CA ALA A 69 -7.24 -21.49 3.83
C ALA A 69 -6.42 -20.58 2.91
N THR A 70 -6.94 -19.38 2.61
CA THR A 70 -6.21 -18.36 1.86
C THR A 70 -5.00 -17.84 2.63
N ALA A 71 -5.13 -17.60 3.94
CA ALA A 71 -4.02 -17.14 4.77
C ALA A 71 -2.87 -18.16 4.79
N GLN A 72 -3.17 -19.46 4.93
CA GLN A 72 -2.16 -20.52 4.89
C GLN A 72 -1.42 -20.55 3.56
N ARG A 73 -2.15 -20.48 2.43
CA ARG A 73 -1.51 -20.43 1.10
C ARG A 73 -0.59 -19.23 0.96
N TRP A 74 -0.99 -18.05 1.43
CA TRP A 74 -0.14 -16.87 1.39
C TRP A 74 1.13 -17.06 2.21
N PHE A 75 1.01 -17.66 3.39
CA PHE A 75 2.15 -17.95 4.24
C PHE A 75 3.16 -18.86 3.54
N ASP A 76 2.68 -19.94 2.89
CA ASP A 76 3.53 -20.91 2.21
C ASP A 76 4.16 -20.34 0.91
N GLU A 77 3.41 -19.54 0.14
CA GLU A 77 3.83 -19.05 -1.18
C GLU A 77 4.71 -17.78 -1.12
N PHE A 78 4.50 -16.90 -0.14
CA PHE A 78 5.14 -15.58 -0.11
C PHE A 78 6.41 -15.49 0.75
N GLU A 79 6.69 -16.49 1.60
CA GLU A 79 7.95 -16.56 2.38
C GLU A 79 9.20 -16.59 1.47
N GLY A 80 9.06 -17.07 0.23
CA GLY A 80 10.14 -17.12 -0.77
C GLY A 80 10.18 -15.95 -1.76
N ALA A 81 9.19 -15.04 -1.74
CA ALA A 81 9.02 -13.98 -2.74
C ALA A 81 9.70 -12.65 -2.37
N GLY A 82 10.45 -12.60 -1.26
CA GLY A 82 11.09 -11.38 -0.77
C GLY A 82 10.13 -10.44 -0.03
N LEU A 83 9.04 -10.97 0.52
CA LEU A 83 8.17 -10.29 1.47
C LEU A 83 8.67 -10.62 2.89
N ASP A 84 8.99 -9.61 3.69
CA ASP A 84 9.66 -9.75 5.01
C ASP A 84 8.76 -10.31 6.14
N GLY A 85 7.64 -10.96 5.81
CA GLY A 85 6.67 -11.53 6.77
C GLY A 85 5.50 -10.61 7.13
#